data_AF-A0A9Q4IJC6-F1
#
_entry.id   AF-A0A9Q4IJC6-F1
#
_cell.length_a   1.000
_cell.length_b   1.000
_cell.length_c   1.000
_cell.angle_alpha   90.00
_cell.angle_beta   90.00
_cell.angle_gamma   90.00
#
_symmetry.space_group_name_H-M   'P 1'
#
loop_
_entity.id
_entity.type
_entity.pdbx_description
1 polymer ?
#
loop_
_entity_poly.entity_id
_entity_poly.type
_entity_poly.pdbx_seq_one_letter_code
_entity_poly.pdbx_strand_id
1 'polypeptide(L)'
;MENNAPQPNPPQTQISQEEARAALEQIDGIERGTQRKHTPPWAYAILGTSFGITIAGTIIGWKYWWVLFLLIAVACIALAIWDNNRNVRPSMKQPLQEDPKTNWAAALAPAFMMPLIWFVPEGSVVGGVIAGVVVAVVFTAVLIYGEKNR
;
A
#
# COMPACT_ATOMS: atom_id res chain seq x y z
N MET A 1 38.14 -62.21 11.12
CA MET A 1 37.00 -61.86 10.25
C MET A 1 35.98 -61.16 11.13
N GLU A 2 36.05 -59.83 11.18
CA GLU A 2 35.22 -59.00 12.07
C GLU A 2 33.86 -58.77 11.42
N ASN A 3 32.81 -59.15 12.13
CA ASN A 3 31.43 -59.07 11.67
C ASN A 3 30.91 -57.63 11.94
N ASN A 4 30.98 -56.75 10.95
CA ASN A 4 30.40 -55.41 11.02
C ASN A 4 28.89 -55.48 10.74
N ALA A 5 28.09 -55.65 11.80
CA ALA A 5 26.65 -55.43 11.72
C ALA A 5 26.37 -53.92 11.65
N PRO A 6 25.48 -53.44 10.74
CA PRO A 6 25.07 -52.05 10.72
C PRO A 6 24.28 -51.71 11.99
N GLN A 7 24.70 -50.65 12.69
CA GLN A 7 23.98 -50.14 13.86
C GLN A 7 22.56 -49.68 13.47
N PRO A 8 21.55 -49.88 14.34
CA PRO A 8 20.21 -49.39 14.09
C PRO A 8 20.22 -47.86 14.11
N ASN A 9 19.66 -47.24 13.06
CA ASN A 9 19.43 -45.79 12.99
C ASN A 9 18.68 -45.31 14.24
N PRO A 10 19.02 -44.14 14.82
CA PRO A 10 18.32 -43.61 15.98
C PRO A 10 16.83 -43.39 15.66
N PRO A 11 15.93 -43.52 16.66
CA PRO A 11 14.50 -43.42 16.44
C PRO A 11 14.15 -42.06 15.85
N GLN A 12 13.40 -42.09 14.75
CA GLN A 12 12.71 -40.92 14.22
C GLN A 12 11.90 -40.30 15.37
N THR A 13 12.26 -39.09 15.76
CA THR A 13 11.57 -38.32 16.80
C THR A 13 10.09 -38.27 16.49
N GLN A 14 9.29 -39.04 17.24
CA GLN A 14 7.84 -38.94 17.23
C GLN A 14 7.50 -37.60 17.88
N ILE A 15 7.38 -36.56 17.06
CA ILE A 15 6.90 -35.25 17.51
C ILE A 15 5.49 -35.46 18.06
N SER A 16 5.25 -35.04 19.30
CA SER A 16 3.92 -35.07 19.92
C SER A 16 2.95 -34.27 19.05
N GLN A 17 1.71 -34.74 18.89
CA GLN A 17 0.70 -34.04 18.11
C GLN A 17 0.45 -32.60 18.62
N GLU A 18 0.69 -32.38 19.91
CA GLU A 18 0.61 -31.07 20.57
C GLU A 18 1.79 -30.16 20.20
N GLU A 19 3.02 -30.71 20.13
CA GLU A 19 4.19 -29.98 19.64
C GLU A 19 4.07 -29.65 18.15
N ALA A 20 3.53 -30.57 17.36
CA ALA A 20 3.26 -30.34 15.94
C ALA A 20 2.22 -29.23 15.74
N ARG A 21 1.19 -29.17 16.60
CA ARG A 21 0.16 -28.12 16.57
C ARG A 21 0.71 -26.77 17.01
N ALA A 22 1.52 -26.74 18.07
CA ALA A 22 2.20 -25.53 18.54
C ALA A 22 3.19 -25.00 17.49
N ALA A 23 3.94 -25.89 16.82
CA ALA A 23 4.82 -25.52 15.73
C ALA A 23 4.04 -24.97 14.52
N LEU A 24 2.92 -25.58 14.15
CA LEU A 24 2.06 -25.08 13.08
C LEU A 24 1.41 -23.74 13.42
N GLU A 25 0.97 -23.54 14.67
CA GLU A 25 0.39 -22.28 15.12
C GLU A 25 1.44 -21.15 15.19
N GLN A 26 2.68 -21.50 15.55
CA GLN A 26 3.81 -20.59 15.48
C GLN A 26 4.19 -20.24 14.04
N ILE A 27 4.14 -21.22 13.12
CA ILE A 27 4.37 -21.01 11.69
C ILE A 27 3.24 -20.15 11.08
N ASP A 28 1.98 -20.41 11.41
CA ASP A 28 0.82 -19.61 10.96
C ASP A 28 0.87 -18.19 11.56
N GLY A 29 1.31 -18.06 12.82
CA GLY A 29 1.55 -16.75 13.46
C GLY A 29 2.67 -15.96 12.78
N ILE A 30 3.74 -16.65 12.35
CA ILE A 30 4.81 -16.05 11.55
C ILE A 30 4.30 -15.73 10.15
N GLU A 31 3.54 -16.61 9.50
CA GLU A 31 2.98 -16.40 8.15
C GLU A 31 2.05 -15.18 8.13
N ARG A 32 1.13 -15.06 9.09
CA ARG A 32 0.28 -13.88 9.28
C ARG A 32 1.07 -12.61 9.62
N GLY A 33 2.18 -12.75 10.34
CA GLY A 33 3.10 -11.65 10.64
C GLY A 33 3.98 -11.22 9.44
N THR A 34 4.14 -12.11 8.46
CA THR A 34 4.98 -11.91 7.26
C THR A 34 4.15 -11.56 6.03
N GLN A 35 2.83 -11.80 6.05
CA GLN A 35 1.93 -11.33 5.00
C GLN A 35 1.97 -9.80 4.90
N ARG A 36 2.29 -9.33 3.70
CA ARG A 36 2.36 -7.92 3.32
C ARG A 36 1.06 -7.24 3.74
N LYS A 37 1.12 -6.28 4.66
CA LYS A 37 -0.05 -5.50 5.08
C LYS A 37 -0.60 -4.75 3.87
N HIS A 38 -1.68 -5.24 3.30
CA HIS A 38 -2.43 -4.52 2.28
C HIS A 38 -2.95 -3.21 2.89
N THR A 39 -2.79 -2.13 2.14
CA THR A 39 -3.39 -0.85 2.47
C THR A 39 -4.90 -1.03 2.37
N PRO A 40 -5.68 -0.68 3.40
CA PRO A 40 -7.10 -0.93 3.33
C PRO A 40 -7.75 -0.01 2.27
N PRO A 41 -8.72 -0.49 1.48
CA PRO A 41 -9.31 0.27 0.36
C PRO A 41 -9.88 1.64 0.75
N TRP A 42 -10.36 1.79 1.99
CA TRP A 42 -10.88 3.06 2.49
C TRP A 42 -9.80 4.15 2.58
N ALA A 43 -8.52 3.78 2.78
CA ALA A 43 -7.43 4.76 2.82
C ALA A 43 -7.22 5.40 1.44
N TYR A 44 -7.35 4.62 0.36
CA TYR A 44 -7.32 5.15 -1.00
C TYR A 44 -8.56 5.97 -1.36
N ALA A 45 -9.72 5.63 -0.80
CA ALA A 45 -10.92 6.45 -0.95
C ALA A 45 -10.74 7.83 -0.28
N ILE A 46 -10.13 7.88 0.91
CA ILE A 46 -9.81 9.15 1.58
C ILE A 46 -8.80 9.96 0.75
N LEU A 47 -7.72 9.34 0.27
CA LEU A 47 -6.71 10.00 -0.56
C LEU A 47 -7.30 10.55 -1.86
N GLY A 48 -8.09 9.75 -2.58
CA GLY A 48 -8.76 10.16 -3.81
C GLY A 48 -9.78 11.27 -3.58
N THR A 49 -10.60 11.16 -2.53
CA THR A 49 -11.56 12.21 -2.18
C THR A 49 -10.85 13.52 -1.84
N SER A 50 -9.76 13.47 -1.08
CA SER A 50 -8.98 14.66 -0.71
C SER A 50 -8.37 15.35 -1.94
N PHE A 51 -7.87 14.56 -2.90
CA PHE A 51 -7.42 15.08 -4.20
C PHE A 51 -8.58 15.68 -5.02
N GLY A 52 -9.73 15.02 -5.06
CA GLY A 52 -10.93 15.52 -5.73
C GLY A 52 -11.42 16.86 -5.16
N ILE A 53 -11.42 17.00 -3.82
CA ILE A 53 -11.76 18.26 -3.14
C ILE A 53 -10.77 19.37 -3.50
N THR A 54 -9.49 19.02 -3.66
CA THR A 54 -8.46 19.98 -4.05
C THR A 54 -8.75 20.53 -5.45
N ILE A 55 -9.03 19.66 -6.43
CA ILE A 55 -9.36 20.07 -7.80
C ILE A 55 -10.66 20.88 -7.85
N ALA A 56 -11.70 20.44 -7.14
CA ALA A 56 -12.95 21.19 -7.02
C ALA A 56 -12.70 22.58 -6.41
N GLY A 57 -11.89 22.66 -5.36
CA GLY A 57 -11.49 23.90 -4.72
C GLY A 57 -10.75 24.85 -5.66
N THR A 58 -9.85 24.33 -6.50
CA THR A 58 -9.16 25.12 -7.53
C THR A 58 -10.16 25.71 -8.53
N ILE A 59 -11.06 24.90 -9.06
CA ILE A 59 -12.05 25.33 -10.08
C ILE A 59 -13.04 26.35 -9.49
N ILE A 60 -13.50 26.14 -8.26
CA ILE A 60 -14.47 27.01 -7.58
C ILE A 60 -13.83 28.35 -7.15
N GLY A 61 -12.49 28.45 -7.17
CA GLY A 61 -11.78 29.63 -6.69
C GLY A 61 -11.71 29.70 -5.16
N TRP A 62 -11.74 28.56 -4.48
CA TRP A 62 -11.65 28.50 -3.02
C TRP A 62 -10.26 28.95 -2.55
N LYS A 63 -10.17 30.13 -1.90
CA LYS A 63 -8.92 30.78 -1.49
C LYS A 63 -7.85 29.90 -0.83
N TYR A 64 -8.25 28.87 -0.09
CA TYR A 64 -7.32 28.03 0.69
C TYR A 64 -7.25 26.57 0.20
N TRP A 65 -7.66 26.29 -1.05
CA TRP A 65 -7.59 24.95 -1.64
C TRP A 65 -6.19 24.32 -1.54
N TRP A 66 -5.15 25.14 -1.67
CA TRP A 66 -3.74 24.74 -1.64
C TRP A 66 -3.27 24.23 -0.28
N VAL A 67 -3.94 24.62 0.82
CA VAL A 67 -3.61 24.14 2.18
C VAL A 67 -3.88 22.65 2.27
N LEU A 68 -5.04 22.21 1.78
CA LEU A 68 -5.40 20.79 1.74
C LEU A 68 -4.41 20.00 0.88
N PHE A 69 -4.03 20.54 -0.27
CA PHE A 69 -3.03 19.92 -1.14
C PHE A 69 -1.68 19.70 -0.44
N LEU A 70 -1.17 20.72 0.25
CA LEU A 70 0.08 20.62 1.01
C LEU A 70 -0.01 19.58 2.12
N LEU A 71 -1.13 19.52 2.85
CA LEU A 71 -1.32 18.53 3.91
C LEU A 71 -1.31 17.10 3.35
N ILE A 72 -1.92 16.87 2.19
CA ILE A 72 -1.90 15.57 1.51
C ILE A 72 -0.46 15.20 1.11
N ALA A 73 0.29 16.12 0.51
CA ALA A 73 1.68 15.87 0.11
C ALA A 73 2.57 15.51 1.31
N VAL A 74 2.46 16.27 2.41
CA VAL A 74 3.20 15.99 3.65
C VAL A 74 2.79 14.63 4.23
N ALA A 75 1.50 14.31 4.26
CA ALA A 75 1.02 13.02 4.76
C ALA A 75 1.53 11.85 3.91
N CYS A 76 1.54 11.96 2.58
CA CYS A 76 2.06 10.93 1.70
C CYS A 76 3.56 10.69 1.91
N ILE A 77 4.36 11.75 2.06
CA ILE A 77 5.80 11.65 2.34
C ILE A 77 6.03 11.01 3.72
N ALA A 78 5.30 11.46 4.74
CA ALA A 78 5.41 10.91 6.08
C ALA A 78 5.08 9.40 6.11
N LEU A 79 4.02 8.98 5.39
CA LEU A 79 3.66 7.58 5.25
C LEU A 79 4.74 6.77 4.51
N ALA A 80 5.32 7.32 3.43
CA ALA A 80 6.41 6.66 2.71
C ALA A 80 7.66 6.47 3.59
N ILE A 81 8.03 7.48 4.38
CA ILE A 81 9.15 7.40 5.33
C ILE A 81 8.85 6.40 6.45
N TRP A 82 7.64 6.43 6.99
CA TRP A 82 7.21 5.51 8.05
C TRP A 82 7.26 4.05 7.59
N ASP A 83 6.77 3.77 6.39
CA ASP A 83 6.75 2.43 5.81
C ASP A 83 8.18 1.94 5.52
N ASN A 84 9.01 2.79 4.93
CA ASN A 84 10.44 2.52 4.72
C ASN A 84 11.15 2.18 6.05
N ASN A 85 10.96 3.00 7.09
CA ASN A 85 11.61 2.78 8.38
C ASN A 85 11.09 1.53 9.12
N ARG A 86 9.82 1.13 8.92
CA ARG A 86 9.27 -0.10 9.51
C ARG A 86 9.73 -1.37 8.80
N ASN A 87 9.98 -1.31 7.50
CA ASN A 87 10.45 -2.46 6.73
C ASN A 87 11.97 -2.72 6.86
N VAL A 88 12.72 -1.77 7.41
CA VAL A 88 14.15 -1.95 7.70
C VAL A 88 14.31 -2.64 9.07
N ARG A 89 14.33 -3.97 9.12
CA ARG A 89 14.78 -4.71 10.32
C ARG A 89 16.30 -4.55 10.48
N PRO A 90 16.84 -4.05 11.62
CA PRO A 90 18.27 -3.74 11.75
C PRO A 90 19.26 -4.93 11.77
N SER A 91 18.86 -6.20 11.61
CA SER A 91 19.77 -7.32 11.93
C SER A 91 19.69 -8.59 11.07
N MET A 92 18.80 -8.68 10.08
CA MET A 92 18.82 -9.82 9.16
C MET A 92 18.86 -9.32 7.72
N LYS A 93 20.00 -9.58 7.06
CA LYS A 93 20.16 -9.46 5.60
C LYS A 93 19.26 -10.51 4.93
N GLN A 94 17.95 -10.32 5.02
CA GLN A 94 17.01 -10.96 4.12
C GLN A 94 17.39 -10.50 2.70
N PRO A 95 17.42 -11.40 1.69
CA PRO A 95 17.65 -10.98 0.32
C PRO A 95 16.67 -9.84 0.04
N LEU A 96 17.21 -8.70 -0.40
CA LEU A 96 16.50 -7.46 -0.66
C LEU A 96 15.19 -7.80 -1.34
N GLN A 97 14.08 -7.70 -0.60
CA GLN A 97 12.76 -7.80 -1.19
C GLN A 97 12.74 -6.73 -2.28
N GLU A 98 12.59 -7.14 -3.54
CA GLU A 98 12.64 -6.20 -4.67
C GLU A 98 11.76 -5.00 -4.34
N ASP A 99 12.36 -3.81 -4.38
CA ASP A 99 11.65 -2.56 -4.11
C ASP A 99 10.34 -2.58 -4.91
N PRO A 100 9.19 -2.31 -4.28
CA PRO A 100 7.91 -2.39 -4.96
C PRO A 100 7.97 -1.51 -6.20
N LYS A 101 7.95 -2.12 -7.40
CA LYS A 101 8.01 -1.42 -8.69
C LYS A 101 7.08 -0.23 -8.66
N THR A 102 7.63 0.99 -8.80
CA THR A 102 6.86 2.23 -8.71
C THR A 102 5.63 2.13 -9.62
N ASN A 103 4.44 2.29 -9.03
CA ASN A 103 3.23 2.34 -9.82
C ASN A 103 3.18 3.70 -10.53
N TRP A 104 3.78 3.76 -11.72
CA TRP A 104 3.80 4.95 -12.56
C TRP A 104 2.39 5.47 -12.89
N ALA A 105 1.40 4.57 -13.00
CA ALA A 105 0.02 4.99 -13.22
C ALA A 105 -0.52 5.77 -12.01
N ALA A 106 -0.29 5.29 -10.78
CA ALA A 106 -0.68 6.04 -9.57
C ALA A 106 0.13 7.33 -9.38
N ALA A 107 1.42 7.33 -9.72
CA ALA A 107 2.27 8.51 -9.61
C ALA A 107 1.87 9.61 -10.61
N LEU A 108 1.46 9.24 -11.82
CA LEU A 108 1.12 10.18 -12.88
C LEU A 108 -0.37 10.52 -12.95
N ALA A 109 -1.25 9.72 -12.33
CA ALA A 109 -2.69 9.98 -12.32
C ALA A 109 -3.07 11.42 -11.92
N PRO A 110 -2.46 12.06 -10.89
CA PRO A 110 -2.76 13.45 -10.57
C PRO A 110 -2.40 14.39 -11.72
N ALA A 111 -1.25 14.19 -12.35
CA ALA A 111 -0.79 15.01 -13.47
C ALA A 111 -1.68 14.88 -14.70
N PHE A 112 -2.20 13.68 -14.99
CA PHE A 112 -3.15 13.45 -16.09
C PHE A 112 -4.53 14.07 -15.86
N MET A 113 -4.91 14.29 -14.60
CA MET A 113 -6.20 14.89 -14.27
C MET A 113 -6.16 16.42 -14.21
N MET A 114 -4.97 17.04 -14.11
CA MET A 114 -4.82 18.50 -14.09
C MET A 114 -5.44 19.23 -15.29
N PRO A 115 -5.38 18.72 -16.54
CA PRO A 115 -6.05 19.35 -17.68
C PRO A 115 -7.57 19.48 -17.54
N LEU A 116 -8.24 18.68 -16.68
CA LEU A 116 -9.68 18.84 -16.42
C LEU A 116 -10.02 20.24 -15.89
N ILE A 117 -9.09 20.89 -15.20
CA ILE A 117 -9.26 22.27 -14.71
C ILE A 117 -9.47 23.23 -15.89
N TRP A 118 -8.83 23.00 -17.03
CA TRP A 118 -8.94 23.87 -18.22
C TRP A 118 -10.24 23.67 -19.01
N PHE A 119 -10.86 22.49 -18.88
CA PHE A 119 -12.13 22.19 -19.56
C PHE A 119 -13.35 22.68 -18.79
N VAL A 120 -13.18 23.08 -17.52
CA VAL A 120 -14.26 23.55 -16.67
C VAL A 120 -14.18 25.07 -16.50
N PRO A 121 -15.28 25.81 -16.71
CA PRO A 121 -15.28 27.25 -16.46
C PRO A 121 -14.87 27.59 -15.02
N GLU A 122 -13.94 28.52 -14.88
CA GLU A 122 -13.52 29.02 -13.56
C GLU A 122 -14.71 29.60 -12.79
N GLY A 123 -14.77 29.33 -11.49
CA GLY A 123 -15.88 29.71 -10.62
C GLY A 123 -17.13 28.83 -10.72
N SER A 124 -17.15 27.85 -11.62
CA SER A 124 -18.29 26.92 -11.75
C SER A 124 -18.34 25.93 -10.58
N VAL A 125 -19.32 26.10 -9.70
CA VAL A 125 -19.58 25.17 -8.58
C VAL A 125 -19.95 23.78 -9.10
N VAL A 126 -20.87 23.71 -10.07
CA VAL A 126 -21.33 22.44 -10.64
C VAL A 126 -20.19 21.72 -11.38
N GLY A 127 -19.44 22.46 -12.20
CA GLY A 127 -18.30 21.91 -12.93
C GLY A 127 -17.17 21.45 -12.00
N GLY A 128 -16.87 22.24 -10.96
CA GLY A 128 -15.87 21.90 -9.95
C GLY A 128 -16.23 20.64 -9.17
N VAL A 129 -17.50 20.48 -8.79
CA VAL A 129 -17.98 19.26 -8.12
C VAL A 129 -17.87 18.04 -9.02
N ILE A 130 -18.31 18.12 -10.28
CA ILE A 130 -18.21 17.01 -11.24
C ILE A 130 -16.75 16.62 -11.46
N ALA A 131 -15.89 17.60 -11.73
CA ALA A 131 -14.46 17.35 -11.92
C ALA A 131 -13.81 16.73 -10.67
N GLY A 132 -14.13 17.23 -9.47
CA GLY A 132 -13.64 16.68 -8.22
C GLY A 132 -14.06 15.23 -7.98
N VAL A 133 -15.33 14.89 -8.25
CA VAL A 133 -15.84 13.51 -8.14
C VAL A 133 -15.13 12.60 -9.13
N VAL A 134 -15.00 13.03 -10.39
CA VAL A 134 -14.31 12.25 -11.42
C VAL A 134 -12.85 11.98 -11.03
N VAL A 135 -12.14 13.00 -10.54
CA VAL A 135 -10.76 12.86 -10.02
C VAL A 135 -10.71 11.86 -8.88
N ALA A 136 -11.61 11.97 -7.90
CA ALA A 136 -11.62 11.08 -6.74
C ALA A 136 -11.82 9.62 -7.16
N VAL A 137 -12.81 9.35 -8.02
CA VAL A 137 -13.11 7.99 -8.50
C VAL A 137 -11.94 7.41 -9.29
N VAL A 138 -11.40 8.15 -10.26
CA VAL A 138 -10.30 7.68 -11.10
C VAL A 138 -9.05 7.43 -10.25
N PHE A 139 -8.70 8.37 -9.36
CA PHE A 139 -7.50 8.24 -8.53
C PHE A 139 -7.60 7.05 -7.57
N THR A 140 -8.74 6.89 -6.89
CA THR A 140 -8.98 5.72 -6.03
C THR A 140 -8.95 4.42 -6.82
N ALA A 141 -9.55 4.38 -8.01
CA ALA A 141 -9.52 3.19 -8.87
C ALA A 141 -8.11 2.82 -9.32
N VAL A 142 -7.28 3.80 -9.71
CA VAL A 142 -5.88 3.58 -10.11
C VAL A 142 -5.05 3.07 -8.94
N LEU A 143 -5.29 3.58 -7.72
CA LEU A 143 -4.61 3.12 -6.52
C LEU A 143 -4.99 1.69 -6.15
N ILE A 144 -6.28 1.36 -6.14
CA ILE A 144 -6.77 0.00 -5.86
C ILE A 144 -6.29 -0.99 -6.91
N TYR A 145 -6.41 -0.63 -8.19
CA TYR A 145 -5.92 -1.49 -9.28
C TYR A 145 -4.41 -1.68 -9.21
N GLY A 146 -3.69 -0.61 -8.89
CA GLY A 146 -2.25 -0.61 -8.68
C GLY A 146 -1.78 -1.50 -7.55
N GLU A 147 -2.51 -1.53 -6.45
CA GLU A 147 -2.23 -2.42 -5.33
C GLU A 147 -2.54 -3.88 -5.66
N LYS A 148 -3.65 -4.13 -6.37
CA LYS A 148 -4.03 -5.48 -6.81
C LYS A 148 -3.04 -6.11 -7.81
N ASN A 149 -2.36 -5.29 -8.62
CA ASN A 149 -1.39 -5.74 -9.62
C ASN A 149 0.06 -5.83 -9.10
N ARG A 150 0.30 -5.60 -7.80
CA ARG A 150 1.60 -5.70 -7.12
C ARG A 150 1.70 -6.93 -6.25
#